data_AF-A0A6M5IWY4-F1
#
_entry.id   AF-A0A6M5IWY4-F1
#
_cell.length_a   1.000
_cell.length_b   1.000
_cell.length_c   1.000
_cell.angle_alpha   90.00
_cell.angle_beta   90.00
_cell.angle_gamma   90.00
#
_symmetry.space_group_name_H-M   'P 1'
#
loop_
_entity.id
_entity.type
_entity.pdbx_description
1 polymer ?
#
loop_
_entity_poly.entity_id
_entity_poly.type
_entity_poly.pdbx_seq_one_letter_code
_entity_poly.pdbx_strand_id
1 'polypeptide(L)'
;MTPAPPPPARRSRAGAVVHTVIRAVLGATLLVLLVLIALRYVSAPSSTVADPVATETATSGPATPSATPTPTPTPTPTPTPTLPSAGDGGGTGDGGSGGGTDGGGTGGTAAPVIESFTSSGPVACSPPSEAPDGNVGIAPAPVVSFSWTSSGGEEAWFGISTSDAQAAPFSQVGLNGSISLDFQCSNAMETYAVTVVGPGGKTSKTVDVVNTGYVG
;
A
#
# COMPACT_ATOMS: atom_id res chain seq x y z
N MET A 1 23.99 71.03 3.77
CA MET A 1 23.20 70.56 2.60
C MET A 1 22.27 69.47 3.08
N THR A 2 20.99 69.78 3.22
CA THR A 2 20.00 68.89 3.84
C THR A 2 19.38 68.00 2.76
N PRO A 3 19.38 66.66 2.91
CA PRO A 3 18.84 65.77 1.90
C PRO A 3 17.32 65.92 1.78
N ALA A 4 16.82 65.94 0.55
CA ALA A 4 15.40 66.09 0.24
C ALA A 4 14.61 64.84 0.70
N PRO A 5 13.38 65.02 1.23
CA PRO A 5 12.55 63.91 1.68
C PRO A 5 12.07 63.05 0.50
N PRO A 6 11.97 61.71 0.68
CA PRO A 6 11.54 60.81 -0.37
C PRO A 6 10.03 60.97 -0.68
N PRO A 7 9.61 60.71 -1.94
CA PRO A 7 8.22 60.82 -2.34
C PRO A 7 7.34 59.73 -1.69
N PRO A 8 6.05 60.02 -1.43
CA PRO A 8 5.14 59.07 -0.80
C PRO A 8 4.83 57.88 -1.72
N ALA A 9 4.97 56.67 -1.16
CA ALA A 9 4.70 55.41 -1.86
C ALA A 9 3.20 55.27 -2.23
N ARG A 10 2.93 55.14 -3.53
CA ARG A 10 1.60 54.88 -4.09
C ARG A 10 1.15 53.45 -3.74
N ARG A 11 0.30 53.28 -2.71
CA ARG A 11 -0.38 51.99 -2.44
C ARG A 11 -1.31 51.66 -3.61
N SER A 12 -1.03 50.57 -4.32
CA SER A 12 -1.85 50.10 -5.44
C SER A 12 -3.16 49.49 -4.93
N ARG A 13 -4.29 50.06 -5.37
CA ARG A 13 -5.64 49.54 -5.06
C ARG A 13 -5.94 48.19 -5.75
N ALA A 14 -5.01 47.67 -6.55
CA ALA A 14 -5.16 46.42 -7.29
C ALA A 14 -5.16 45.18 -6.40
N GLY A 15 -4.48 45.20 -5.24
CA GLY A 15 -4.41 44.03 -4.36
C GLY A 15 -5.76 43.63 -3.72
N ALA A 16 -6.65 44.60 -3.50
CA ALA A 16 -7.94 44.35 -2.87
C ALA A 16 -8.90 43.58 -3.80
N VAL A 17 -8.92 43.95 -5.09
CA VAL A 17 -9.80 43.33 -6.09
C VAL A 17 -9.37 41.89 -6.40
N VAL A 18 -8.05 41.65 -6.49
CA VAL A 18 -7.49 40.31 -6.74
C VAL A 18 -7.87 39.33 -5.62
N HIS A 19 -7.83 39.77 -4.35
CA HIS A 19 -8.25 38.92 -3.23
C HIS A 19 -9.75 38.58 -3.24
N THR A 20 -10.61 39.49 -3.71
CA THR A 20 -12.06 39.22 -3.80
C THR A 20 -12.36 38.17 -4.87
N VAL A 21 -11.69 38.26 -6.03
CA VAL A 21 -11.86 37.29 -7.12
C VAL A 21 -11.37 35.90 -6.70
N ILE A 22 -10.22 35.79 -6.04
CA ILE A 22 -9.68 34.50 -5.57
C ILE A 22 -10.64 33.80 -4.59
N ARG A 23 -11.23 34.55 -3.64
CA ARG A 23 -12.20 33.98 -2.70
C ARG A 23 -13.50 33.52 -3.37
N ALA A 24 -13.97 34.25 -4.38
CA ALA A 24 -15.16 33.86 -5.15
C ALA A 24 -14.92 32.57 -5.95
N VAL A 25 -13.76 32.43 -6.59
CA VAL A 25 -13.40 31.23 -7.35
C VAL A 25 -13.26 30.01 -6.42
N LEU A 26 -12.56 30.15 -5.28
CA LEU A 26 -12.43 29.08 -4.28
C LEU A 26 -13.78 28.60 -3.75
N GLY A 27 -14.69 29.53 -3.46
CA GLY A 27 -16.04 29.21 -3.01
C GLY A 27 -16.85 28.45 -4.06
N ALA A 28 -16.80 28.89 -5.32
CA ALA A 28 -17.49 28.21 -6.42
C ALA A 28 -16.94 26.80 -6.65
N THR A 29 -15.61 26.61 -6.63
CA THR A 29 -14.99 25.28 -6.78
C THR A 29 -15.35 24.34 -5.63
N LEU A 30 -15.38 24.83 -4.39
CA LEU A 30 -15.77 24.03 -3.22
C LEU A 30 -17.23 23.55 -3.32
N LEU A 31 -18.13 24.45 -3.77
CA LEU A 31 -19.54 24.14 -3.93
C LEU A 31 -19.78 23.08 -5.01
N VAL A 32 -19.09 23.17 -6.15
CA VAL A 32 -19.16 22.16 -7.22
C VAL A 32 -18.64 20.80 -6.73
N LEU A 33 -17.54 20.78 -5.97
CA LEU A 33 -16.98 19.54 -5.41
C LEU A 33 -17.98 18.86 -4.45
N LEU A 34 -18.62 19.62 -3.57
CA LEU A 34 -19.63 19.09 -2.63
C LEU A 34 -20.84 18.49 -3.36
N VAL A 35 -21.30 19.12 -4.44
CA VAL A 35 -22.39 18.59 -5.26
C VAL A 35 -21.99 17.28 -5.95
N LEU A 36 -20.76 17.17 -6.47
CA LEU A 36 -20.27 15.93 -7.08
C LEU A 36 -20.17 14.78 -6.08
N ILE A 37 -19.72 15.06 -4.84
CA ILE A 37 -19.68 14.04 -3.77
C ILE A 37 -21.10 13.58 -3.41
N ALA A 38 -22.05 14.51 -3.25
CA ALA A 38 -23.44 14.17 -2.94
C ALA A 38 -24.09 13.30 -4.04
N LEU A 39 -23.82 13.60 -5.32
CA LEU A 39 -24.30 12.81 -6.45
C LEU A 39 -23.75 11.38 -6.45
N ARG A 40 -22.49 11.19 -6.05
CA ARG A 40 -21.89 9.85 -5.91
C ARG A 40 -22.54 9.03 -4.78
N TYR A 41 -22.90 9.69 -3.67
CA TYR A 41 -23.58 9.02 -2.55
C TYR A 41 -25.03 8.63 -2.86
N VAL A 42 -25.78 9.45 -3.61
CA VAL A 42 -27.17 9.15 -3.99
C VAL A 42 -27.26 8.06 -5.06
N SER A 43 -26.21 7.89 -5.86
CA SER A 43 -26.19 6.92 -6.97
C SER A 43 -25.66 5.54 -6.57
N ALA A 44 -25.41 5.28 -5.28
CA ALA A 44 -25.13 3.93 -4.82
C ALA A 44 -26.43 3.10 -4.94
N PRO A 45 -26.49 2.06 -5.78
CA PRO A 45 -27.67 1.23 -5.88
C PRO A 45 -27.87 0.50 -4.54
N SER A 46 -28.95 0.82 -3.85
CA SER A 46 -29.43 0.02 -2.72
C SER A 46 -29.72 -1.39 -3.23
N SER A 47 -28.86 -2.35 -2.90
CA SER A 47 -29.14 -3.77 -3.11
C SER A 47 -30.34 -4.16 -2.24
N THR A 48 -31.55 -4.01 -2.77
CA THR A 48 -32.74 -4.70 -2.27
C THR A 48 -32.50 -6.19 -2.40
N VAL A 49 -32.16 -6.82 -1.28
CA VAL A 49 -32.20 -8.27 -1.11
C VAL A 49 -33.65 -8.70 -1.32
N ALA A 50 -33.94 -9.30 -2.47
CA ALA A 50 -35.21 -9.97 -2.69
C ALA A 50 -35.24 -11.24 -1.84
N ASP A 51 -36.23 -11.35 -0.96
CA ASP A 51 -36.56 -12.59 -0.26
C ASP A 51 -36.83 -13.70 -1.28
N PRO A 52 -36.14 -14.86 -1.21
CA PRO A 52 -36.53 -16.02 -1.99
C PRO A 52 -37.78 -16.65 -1.37
N VAL A 53 -38.93 -16.50 -2.07
CA VAL A 53 -40.10 -17.36 -1.85
C VAL A 53 -39.72 -18.77 -2.26
N ALA A 54 -39.43 -19.62 -1.27
CA ALA A 54 -39.26 -21.04 -1.45
C ALA A 54 -40.62 -21.73 -1.57
N THR A 55 -40.93 -22.23 -2.76
CA THR A 55 -41.87 -23.33 -2.95
C THR A 55 -41.30 -24.16 -4.08
N GLU A 56 -40.61 -25.25 -3.76
CA GLU A 56 -40.66 -26.49 -4.53
C GLU A 56 -40.35 -27.69 -3.62
N THR A 57 -41.18 -28.71 -3.79
CA THR A 57 -41.15 -30.01 -3.13
C THR A 57 -39.99 -30.84 -3.69
N ALA A 58 -38.98 -31.16 -2.87
CA ALA A 58 -37.92 -32.09 -3.25
C ALA A 58 -37.86 -33.28 -2.28
N THR A 59 -38.15 -34.46 -2.85
CA THR A 59 -37.90 -35.80 -2.31
C THR A 59 -36.47 -35.91 -1.74
N SER A 60 -36.34 -36.28 -0.46
CA SER A 60 -35.04 -36.49 0.17
C SER A 60 -34.41 -37.81 -0.28
N GLY A 61 -33.32 -37.72 -1.04
CA GLY A 61 -32.33 -38.78 -1.11
C GLY A 61 -31.37 -38.68 0.10
N PRO A 62 -30.75 -39.78 0.55
CA PRO A 62 -29.78 -39.75 1.64
C PRO A 62 -28.53 -38.98 1.20
N ALA A 63 -28.33 -37.80 1.76
CA ALA A 63 -27.12 -37.00 1.54
C ALA A 63 -25.90 -37.70 2.16
N THR A 64 -24.92 -38.04 1.33
CA THR A 64 -23.59 -38.45 1.79
C THR A 64 -22.96 -37.29 2.56
N PRO A 65 -22.43 -37.48 3.78
CA PRO A 65 -21.81 -36.39 4.53
C PRO A 65 -20.63 -35.83 3.74
N SER A 66 -20.72 -34.54 3.39
CA SER A 66 -19.62 -33.79 2.81
C SER A 66 -18.48 -33.73 3.81
N ALA A 67 -17.28 -34.13 3.38
CA ALA A 67 -16.10 -34.12 4.24
C ALA A 67 -15.82 -32.69 4.71
N THR A 68 -15.82 -32.49 6.03
CA THR A 68 -15.41 -31.23 6.65
C THR A 68 -13.99 -30.90 6.16
N PRO A 69 -13.76 -29.71 5.57
CA PRO A 69 -12.42 -29.33 5.16
C PRO A 69 -11.51 -29.33 6.39
N THR A 70 -10.39 -30.05 6.27
CA THR A 70 -9.36 -30.08 7.32
C THR A 70 -8.78 -28.67 7.41
N PRO A 71 -8.71 -28.05 8.60
CA PRO A 71 -8.15 -26.71 8.74
C PRO A 71 -6.70 -26.72 8.23
N THR A 72 -6.39 -25.78 7.33
CA THR A 72 -5.02 -25.51 6.92
C THR A 72 -4.20 -25.15 8.15
N PRO A 73 -3.06 -25.82 8.41
CA PRO A 73 -2.24 -25.52 9.58
C PRO A 73 -1.82 -24.06 9.56
N THR A 74 -2.08 -23.35 10.65
CA THR A 74 -1.54 -22.01 10.89
C THR A 74 -0.01 -22.10 10.83
N PRO A 75 0.67 -21.27 10.01
CA PRO A 75 2.12 -21.27 9.96
C PRO A 75 2.68 -21.04 11.36
N THR A 76 3.63 -21.89 11.77
CA THR A 76 4.34 -21.71 13.04
C THR A 76 5.17 -20.44 12.94
N PRO A 77 5.09 -19.51 13.92
CA PRO A 77 5.93 -18.31 13.90
C PRO A 77 7.39 -18.73 13.82
N THR A 78 8.10 -18.18 12.83
CA THR A 78 9.55 -18.32 12.73
C THR A 78 10.17 -17.60 13.93
N PRO A 79 11.10 -18.22 14.68
CA PRO A 79 11.71 -17.58 15.84
C PRO A 79 12.37 -16.28 15.43
N THR A 80 12.03 -15.19 16.13
CA THR A 80 12.71 -13.90 16.00
C THR A 80 14.19 -14.09 16.35
N PRO A 81 15.14 -13.78 15.45
CA PRO A 81 16.56 -13.84 15.78
C PRO A 81 16.82 -12.87 16.94
N THR A 82 17.31 -13.40 18.06
CA THR A 82 17.75 -12.58 19.18
C THR A 82 19.02 -11.86 18.75
N LEU A 83 18.93 -10.55 18.57
CA LEU A 83 20.07 -9.69 18.29
C LEU A 83 21.09 -9.85 19.44
N PRO A 84 22.39 -10.08 19.16
CA PRO A 84 23.39 -10.09 20.22
C PRO A 84 23.39 -8.73 20.91
N SER A 85 23.13 -8.73 22.21
CA SER A 85 23.22 -7.55 23.07
C SER A 85 24.60 -6.92 22.86
N ALA A 86 24.64 -5.73 22.28
CA ALA A 86 25.86 -4.94 22.19
C ALA A 86 26.35 -4.72 23.63
N GLY A 87 27.52 -5.30 23.92
CA GLY A 87 28.12 -5.24 25.25
C GLY A 87 28.42 -3.80 25.65
N ASP A 88 28.04 -3.49 26.89
CA ASP A 88 28.48 -2.31 27.63
C ASP A 88 30.02 -2.33 27.75
N GLY A 89 30.67 -1.63 26.83
CA GLY A 89 32.10 -1.31 26.90
C GLY A 89 32.29 -0.01 27.68
N GLY A 90 32.41 -0.12 29.01
CA GLY A 90 32.82 0.98 29.87
C GLY A 90 34.22 1.48 29.52
N GLY A 91 34.33 2.76 29.18
CA GLY A 91 35.59 3.46 28.95
C GLY A 91 35.59 4.78 29.71
N THR A 92 36.09 4.75 30.95
CA THR A 92 36.41 5.93 31.75
C THR A 92 37.66 6.60 31.18
N GLY A 93 37.56 7.87 30.79
CA GLY A 93 38.68 8.68 30.34
C GLY A 93 38.41 10.17 30.54
N ASP A 94 39.00 10.74 31.57
CA ASP A 94 38.99 12.16 31.91
C ASP A 94 39.82 13.02 30.93
N GLY A 95 39.36 14.26 30.73
CA GLY A 95 40.23 15.43 30.57
C GLY A 95 40.48 15.93 29.16
N GLY A 96 39.76 16.99 28.75
CA GLY A 96 40.08 17.75 27.55
C GLY A 96 39.15 18.92 27.27
N SER A 97 39.29 20.01 28.02
CA SER A 97 38.70 21.31 27.66
C SER A 97 39.46 21.92 26.48
N GLY A 98 38.78 22.07 25.34
CA GLY A 98 39.29 22.81 24.17
C GLY A 98 38.17 22.99 23.16
N GLY A 99 37.62 24.21 23.08
CA GLY A 99 36.41 24.53 22.33
C GLY A 99 36.57 24.61 20.81
N GLY A 100 35.42 24.69 20.15
CA GLY A 100 35.27 25.28 18.82
C GLY A 100 35.25 24.29 17.67
N THR A 101 34.08 23.68 17.41
CA THR A 101 33.36 23.81 16.13
C THR A 101 32.05 23.04 16.24
N ASP A 102 30.96 23.74 16.02
CA ASP A 102 29.58 23.24 16.08
C ASP A 102 29.31 22.40 14.82
N GLY A 103 29.99 21.27 14.70
CA GLY A 103 29.69 20.19 13.77
C GLY A 103 28.61 19.32 14.37
N GLY A 104 27.40 19.88 14.53
CA GLY A 104 26.19 19.15 14.90
C GLY A 104 25.81 18.18 13.78
N GLY A 105 26.57 17.10 13.66
CA GLY A 105 26.16 15.91 12.93
C GLY A 105 24.98 15.33 13.66
N THR A 106 23.78 15.82 13.35
CA THR A 106 22.55 15.09 13.63
C THR A 106 22.75 13.74 12.96
N GLY A 107 23.10 12.74 13.79
CA GLY A 107 23.10 11.33 13.43
C GLY A 107 21.68 10.97 13.04
N GLY A 108 21.30 11.40 11.83
CA GLY A 108 20.04 11.06 11.22
C GLY A 108 20.02 9.56 11.17
N THR A 109 19.06 8.97 11.85
CA THR A 109 18.93 7.52 11.86
C THR A 109 18.88 7.05 10.41
N ALA A 110 19.71 6.07 10.06
CA ALA A 110 19.79 5.59 8.70
C ALA A 110 18.41 5.11 8.24
N ALA A 111 18.01 5.51 7.03
CA ALA A 111 16.76 5.03 6.44
C ALA A 111 16.83 3.51 6.17
N PRO A 112 15.71 2.80 6.26
CA PRO A 112 15.68 1.39 5.92
C PRO A 112 16.05 1.17 4.45
N VAL A 113 16.69 0.04 4.15
CA VAL A 113 17.13 -0.34 2.81
C VAL A 113 16.50 -1.67 2.43
N ILE A 114 15.90 -1.73 1.24
CA ILE A 114 15.46 -2.99 0.63
C ILE A 114 16.57 -3.45 -0.30
N GLU A 115 17.29 -4.49 0.11
CA GLU A 115 18.47 -5.03 -0.57
C GLU A 115 18.06 -5.85 -1.80
N SER A 116 17.02 -6.66 -1.66
CA SER A 116 16.43 -7.41 -2.77
C SER A 116 14.90 -7.42 -2.69
N PHE A 117 14.25 -7.38 -3.84
CA PHE A 117 12.83 -7.67 -3.99
C PHE A 117 12.64 -8.32 -5.36
N THR A 118 12.25 -9.59 -5.37
CA THR A 118 12.13 -10.40 -6.59
C THR A 118 10.78 -11.10 -6.65
N SER A 119 10.29 -11.34 -7.86
CA SER A 119 9.11 -12.15 -8.13
C SER A 119 9.46 -13.38 -8.98
N SER A 120 8.54 -14.35 -9.07
CA SER A 120 8.66 -15.53 -9.93
C SER A 120 8.68 -15.22 -11.44
N GLY A 121 8.49 -13.98 -11.85
CA GLY A 121 8.46 -13.55 -13.26
C GLY A 121 7.04 -13.40 -13.82
N PRO A 122 6.88 -13.25 -15.16
CA PRO A 122 5.58 -13.14 -15.79
C PRO A 122 4.77 -14.42 -15.63
N VAL A 123 3.44 -14.28 -15.64
CA VAL A 123 2.50 -15.41 -15.57
C VAL A 123 1.76 -15.59 -16.89
N ALA A 124 1.19 -16.77 -17.10
CA ALA A 124 0.33 -17.05 -18.23
C ALA A 124 -0.95 -17.71 -17.73
N CYS A 125 -2.05 -16.95 -17.72
CA CYS A 125 -3.36 -17.49 -17.39
C CYS A 125 -3.91 -18.33 -18.54
N SER A 126 -4.49 -19.48 -18.21
CA SER A 126 -5.17 -20.32 -19.20
C SER A 126 -6.56 -19.77 -19.50
N PRO A 127 -7.05 -19.88 -20.75
CA PRO A 127 -8.45 -19.57 -21.04
C PRO A 127 -9.36 -20.52 -20.25
N PRO A 128 -10.56 -20.08 -19.84
CA PRO A 128 -11.53 -20.97 -19.22
C PRO A 128 -11.86 -22.10 -20.20
N SER A 129 -11.80 -23.35 -19.75
CA SER A 129 -12.26 -24.47 -20.58
C SER A 129 -13.77 -24.41 -20.70
N GLU A 130 -14.29 -24.30 -21.93
CA GLU A 130 -15.72 -24.50 -22.19
C GLU A 130 -16.08 -25.93 -21.80
N ALA A 131 -16.83 -26.10 -20.71
CA ALA A 131 -17.41 -27.39 -20.41
C ALA A 131 -18.57 -27.65 -21.38
N PRO A 132 -18.80 -28.91 -21.79
CA PRO A 132 -19.84 -29.27 -22.77
C PRO A 132 -21.27 -28.98 -22.30
N ASP A 133 -21.47 -28.64 -21.02
CA ASP A 133 -22.75 -28.28 -20.41
C ASP A 133 -23.01 -26.76 -20.37
N GLY A 134 -22.14 -25.94 -20.96
CA GLY A 134 -22.27 -24.48 -20.95
C GLY A 134 -21.83 -23.82 -19.65
N ASN A 135 -21.28 -24.58 -18.70
CA ASN A 135 -20.60 -24.00 -17.55
C ASN A 135 -19.18 -23.57 -17.94
N VAL A 136 -18.88 -22.29 -17.76
CA VAL A 136 -17.52 -21.78 -17.97
C VAL A 136 -16.63 -22.34 -16.88
N GLY A 137 -15.75 -23.29 -17.23
CA GLY A 137 -14.80 -23.85 -16.27
C GLY A 137 -13.85 -22.76 -15.78
N ILE A 138 -13.75 -22.56 -14.47
CA ILE A 138 -12.80 -21.60 -13.89
C ILE A 138 -11.41 -22.22 -14.02
N ALA A 139 -10.57 -21.65 -14.90
CA ALA A 139 -9.17 -22.03 -14.95
C ALA A 139 -8.48 -21.66 -13.63
N PRO A 140 -7.65 -22.54 -13.04
CA PRO A 140 -6.95 -22.23 -11.81
C PRO A 140 -6.00 -21.05 -12.02
N ALA A 141 -6.05 -20.08 -11.12
CA ALA A 141 -5.15 -18.93 -11.14
C ALA A 141 -3.69 -19.38 -10.93
N PRO A 142 -2.71 -18.81 -11.68
CA PRO A 142 -1.31 -19.12 -11.45
C PRO A 142 -0.85 -18.48 -10.12
N VAL A 143 -0.03 -19.21 -9.38
CA VAL A 143 0.57 -18.71 -8.14
C VAL A 143 1.81 -17.88 -8.47
N VAL A 144 1.90 -16.67 -7.92
CA VAL A 144 3.08 -15.81 -7.95
C VAL A 144 3.78 -15.84 -6.60
N SER A 145 5.11 -15.96 -6.63
CA SER A 145 5.93 -15.95 -5.42
C SER A 145 6.84 -14.73 -5.39
N PHE A 146 6.97 -14.12 -4.22
CA PHE A 146 7.83 -12.97 -3.98
C PHE A 146 8.80 -13.29 -2.86
N SER A 147 10.01 -12.72 -2.95
CA SER A 147 10.99 -12.77 -1.86
C SER A 147 11.72 -11.43 -1.73
N TRP A 148 12.05 -11.07 -0.50
CA TRP A 148 12.75 -9.82 -0.21
C TRP A 148 13.73 -9.96 0.95
N THR A 149 14.71 -9.05 0.95
CA THR A 149 15.61 -8.83 2.07
C THR A 149 15.75 -7.33 2.35
N SER A 150 15.82 -6.96 3.63
CA SER A 150 15.95 -5.58 4.07
C SER A 150 16.78 -5.41 5.35
N SER A 151 17.30 -4.20 5.53
CA SER A 151 18.07 -3.79 6.71
C SER A 151 17.65 -2.38 7.17
N GLY A 152 17.90 -2.06 8.44
CA GLY A 152 17.54 -0.76 9.04
C GLY A 152 16.04 -0.49 9.21
N GLY A 153 15.19 -1.51 8.98
CA GLY A 153 13.74 -1.45 9.23
C GLY A 153 13.36 -2.07 10.56
N GLU A 154 12.18 -1.69 11.05
CA GLU A 154 11.49 -2.25 12.22
C GLU A 154 10.22 -3.01 11.80
N GLU A 155 9.56 -2.55 10.74
CA GLU A 155 8.35 -3.15 10.19
C GLU A 155 8.44 -3.28 8.66
N ALA A 156 7.75 -4.29 8.10
CA ALA A 156 7.57 -4.43 6.67
C ALA A 156 6.11 -4.72 6.32
N TRP A 157 5.68 -4.19 5.17
CA TRP A 157 4.33 -4.30 4.64
C TRP A 157 4.39 -4.80 3.21
N PHE A 158 3.50 -5.72 2.85
CA PHE A 158 3.28 -6.19 1.49
C PHE A 158 1.98 -5.60 0.96
N GLY A 159 2.00 -5.09 -0.27
CA GLY A 159 0.88 -4.42 -0.92
C GLY A 159 0.63 -4.96 -2.33
N ILE A 160 -0.63 -4.94 -2.74
CA ILE A 160 -1.11 -5.33 -4.07
C ILE A 160 -1.79 -4.11 -4.68
N SER A 161 -1.60 -3.84 -5.97
CA SER A 161 -2.12 -2.66 -6.65
C SER A 161 -1.68 -1.32 -6.01
N THR A 162 -0.49 -1.27 -5.42
CA THR A 162 0.04 -0.07 -4.76
C THR A 162 1.54 0.06 -4.93
N SER A 163 2.04 1.30 -4.90
CA SER A 163 3.47 1.60 -4.81
C SER A 163 3.96 1.83 -3.37
N ASP A 164 3.03 1.92 -2.42
CA ASP A 164 3.33 2.05 -0.99
C ASP A 164 2.44 1.09 -0.19
N ALA A 165 3.02 -0.04 0.18
CA ALA A 165 2.34 -1.08 0.94
C ALA A 165 1.98 -0.63 2.36
N GLN A 166 2.64 0.37 2.95
CA GLN A 166 2.24 0.87 4.27
C GLN A 166 0.97 1.72 4.16
N ALA A 167 0.80 2.48 3.07
CA ALA A 167 -0.37 3.33 2.86
C ALA A 167 -1.62 2.52 2.44
N ALA A 168 -1.43 1.40 1.73
CA ALA A 168 -2.49 0.49 1.30
C ALA A 168 -2.06 -0.97 1.56
N PRO A 169 -2.07 -1.42 2.83
CA PRO A 169 -1.54 -2.73 3.20
C PRO A 169 -2.46 -3.87 2.76
N PHE A 170 -1.87 -4.87 2.12
CA PHE A 170 -2.50 -6.18 1.99
C PHE A 170 -2.20 -7.04 3.23
N SER A 171 -0.94 -7.06 3.67
CA SER A 171 -0.51 -7.79 4.86
C SER A 171 0.76 -7.20 5.48
N GLN A 172 0.89 -7.29 6.80
CA GLN A 172 2.14 -7.02 7.50
C GLN A 172 3.02 -8.27 7.46
N VAL A 173 4.30 -8.09 7.14
CA VAL A 173 5.23 -9.21 6.91
C VAL A 173 6.53 -8.99 7.68
N GLY A 174 7.36 -10.03 7.77
CA GLY A 174 8.70 -9.91 8.35
C GLY A 174 9.63 -9.03 7.51
N LEU A 175 10.65 -8.44 8.14
CA LEU A 175 11.68 -7.62 7.46
C LEU A 175 12.39 -8.39 6.34
N ASN A 176 12.49 -9.71 6.47
CA ASN A 176 13.00 -10.62 5.46
C ASN A 176 12.01 -11.77 5.32
N GLY A 177 11.70 -12.18 4.10
CA GLY A 177 10.73 -13.25 3.91
C GLY A 177 10.33 -13.50 2.46
N SER A 178 9.29 -14.31 2.34
CA SER A 178 8.66 -14.65 1.07
C SER A 178 7.15 -14.80 1.25
N ILE A 179 6.39 -14.52 0.20
CA ILE A 179 4.93 -14.72 0.16
C ILE A 179 4.53 -15.29 -1.21
N SER A 180 3.50 -16.14 -1.21
CA SER A 180 2.89 -16.68 -2.43
C SER A 180 1.41 -16.34 -2.45
N LEU A 181 0.91 -15.91 -3.61
CA LEU A 181 -0.47 -15.45 -3.79
C LEU A 181 -0.97 -15.90 -5.16
N ASP A 182 -2.28 -16.06 -5.29
CA ASP A 182 -2.91 -16.30 -6.59
C ASP A 182 -2.97 -15.02 -7.41
N PHE A 183 -2.46 -15.04 -8.64
CA PHE A 183 -2.53 -13.92 -9.56
C PHE A 183 -3.94 -13.75 -10.12
N GLN A 184 -4.45 -12.52 -10.15
CA GLN A 184 -5.79 -12.23 -10.66
C GLN A 184 -5.75 -12.18 -12.20
N CYS A 185 -6.19 -13.26 -12.85
CA CYS A 185 -6.14 -13.38 -14.31
C CYS A 185 -6.97 -12.33 -15.07
N SER A 186 -7.88 -11.63 -14.39
CA SER A 186 -8.58 -10.46 -14.94
C SER A 186 -7.68 -9.25 -15.17
N ASN A 187 -6.51 -9.22 -14.54
CA ASN A 187 -5.54 -8.15 -14.69
C ASN A 187 -4.49 -8.53 -15.73
N ALA A 188 -4.29 -7.67 -16.72
CA ALA A 188 -3.19 -7.83 -17.68
C ALA A 188 -1.82 -7.62 -17.02
N MET A 189 -1.79 -6.84 -15.93
CA MET A 189 -0.61 -6.54 -15.14
C MET A 189 -1.06 -6.18 -13.72
N GLU A 190 -0.27 -6.59 -12.72
CA GLU A 190 -0.49 -6.27 -11.31
C GLU A 190 0.81 -5.75 -10.68
N THR A 191 0.74 -4.61 -10.01
CA THR A 191 1.88 -4.02 -9.28
C THR A 191 1.88 -4.51 -7.84
N TYR A 192 3.01 -5.05 -7.39
CA TYR A 192 3.22 -5.47 -6.01
C TYR A 192 4.27 -4.58 -5.36
N ALA A 193 4.11 -4.29 -4.07
CA ALA A 193 5.06 -3.49 -3.31
C ALA A 193 5.47 -4.15 -2.00
N VAL A 194 6.71 -3.92 -1.61
CA VAL A 194 7.19 -4.05 -0.23
C VAL A 194 7.58 -2.66 0.27
N THR A 195 7.00 -2.24 1.39
CA THR A 195 7.41 -1.03 2.13
C THR A 195 8.03 -1.44 3.45
N VAL A 196 9.27 -1.01 3.70
CA VAL A 196 9.97 -1.18 4.97
C VAL A 196 10.02 0.16 5.69
N VAL A 197 9.64 0.15 6.96
CA VAL A 197 9.56 1.34 7.82
C VAL A 197 10.56 1.18 8.96
N GLY A 198 11.29 2.23 9.26
CA GLY A 198 12.26 2.27 10.34
C GLY A 198 12.47 3.69 10.86
N PRO A 199 13.39 3.86 11.82
CA PRO A 199 13.57 5.13 12.51
C PRO A 199 14.16 6.24 11.62
N GLY A 200 14.79 5.88 10.50
CA GLY A 200 15.23 6.82 9.46
C GLY A 200 14.18 7.14 8.38
N GLY A 201 12.95 6.65 8.51
CA GLY A 201 11.87 6.86 7.55
C GLY A 201 11.37 5.55 6.94
N LYS A 202 10.95 5.59 5.68
CA LYS A 202 10.44 4.41 4.96
C LYS A 202 11.02 4.32 3.55
N THR A 203 11.14 3.08 3.08
CA THR A 203 11.60 2.76 1.73
C THR A 203 10.64 1.76 1.11
N SER A 204 10.25 1.99 -0.14
CA SER A 204 9.38 1.09 -0.90
C SER A 204 10.09 0.59 -2.16
N LYS A 205 9.81 -0.65 -2.55
CA LYS A 205 10.15 -1.21 -3.87
C LYS A 205 8.94 -1.88 -4.47
N THR A 206 8.80 -1.74 -5.79
CA THR A 206 7.73 -2.33 -6.58
C THR A 206 8.27 -3.35 -7.57
N VAL A 207 7.43 -4.33 -7.91
CA VAL A 207 7.61 -5.26 -9.03
C VAL A 207 6.27 -5.40 -9.74
N ASP A 208 6.28 -5.30 -11.06
CA ASP A 208 5.11 -5.56 -11.88
C ASP A 208 5.16 -7.02 -12.38
N VAL A 209 4.06 -7.74 -12.18
CA VAL A 209 3.87 -9.05 -12.78
C VAL A 209 2.92 -8.89 -13.97
N VAL A 210 3.39 -9.29 -15.15
CA VAL A 210 2.63 -9.22 -16.39
C VAL A 210 1.98 -10.58 -16.67
N ASN A 211 0.69 -10.56 -17.00
CA ASN A 211 0.00 -11.70 -17.55
C ASN A 211 0.18 -11.73 -19.07
N THR A 212 0.84 -12.78 -19.55
CA THR A 212 1.13 -13.04 -20.97
C THR A 212 0.12 -14.00 -21.60
N GLY A 213 -0.83 -14.50 -20.81
CA GLY A 213 -1.88 -15.45 -21.22
C GLY A 213 -3.24 -14.77 -21.43
N TYR A 214 -4.30 -15.51 -21.13
CA TYR A 214 -5.68 -15.04 -21.22
C TYR A 214 -5.95 -13.94 -20.17
N VAL A 215 -6.61 -12.86 -20.60
CA VAL A 215 -7.11 -11.78 -19.73
C VAL A 215 -8.63 -11.74 -19.91
N GLY A 216 -9.39 -11.99 -18.85
CA GLY A 216 -10.85 -11.98 -18.92
C GLY A 216 -11.55 -11.88 -17.59
#